data_AF-A0A6C1SVU3-F1
#
_entry.id   AF-A0A6C1SVU3-F1
#
_cell.length_a   1.000
_cell.length_b   1.000
_cell.length_c   1.000
_cell.angle_alpha   90.00
_cell.angle_beta   90.00
_cell.angle_gamma   90.00
#
_symmetry.space_group_name_H-M   'P 1'
#
loop_
_entity.id
_entity.type
_entity.pdbx_description
1 polymer ?
#
loop_
_entity_poly.entity_id
_entity_poly.type
_entity_poly.pdbx_seq_one_letter_code
_entity_poly.pdbx_strand_id
1 'polypeptide(L)'
;MPSPAQTKYLGGLETARSIRAAVSDYRLRPMPRRQSQAFAHAALASLVASWDAYLNELVVNFYTVTACPGDPAFHSLHSIAQSESANICKRFNTPNWENARDLLLRTTGFEPTPCWVWPARHMAGPAVRERLNEILRVRHAFAHGLGIPSYSWNRTPTGRVRLNNSVLRDVESFFNNLVRRTDDGMKSHIASRFGGTSPW
;
A
#
# COMPACT_ATOMS: atom_id res chain seq x y z
N MET A 1 16.96 -1.17 -8.78
CA MET A 1 16.89 -0.57 -7.44
C MET A 1 15.42 -0.28 -7.13
N PRO A 2 15.01 0.09 -5.90
CA PRO A 2 13.61 0.46 -5.61
C PRO A 2 13.26 1.83 -6.20
N SER A 3 11.98 2.06 -6.54
CA SER A 3 11.54 3.41 -6.93
C SER A 3 11.67 4.42 -5.78
N PRO A 4 11.67 5.73 -6.08
CA PRO A 4 11.54 6.76 -5.04
C PRO A 4 10.28 6.57 -4.18
N ALA A 5 9.18 6.08 -4.76
CA ALA A 5 7.93 5.79 -4.06
C ALA A 5 8.12 4.65 -3.06
N GLN A 6 8.78 3.56 -3.48
CA GLN A 6 9.10 2.45 -2.58
C GLN A 6 10.04 2.90 -1.45
N THR A 7 11.03 3.75 -1.74
CA THR A 7 11.91 4.32 -0.72
C THR A 7 11.13 5.16 0.29
N LYS A 8 10.22 6.03 -0.17
CA LYS A 8 9.35 6.84 0.69
C LYS A 8 8.41 5.97 1.53
N TYR A 9 7.87 4.90 0.95
CA TYR A 9 7.08 3.90 1.67
C TYR A 9 7.86 3.26 2.82
N LEU A 10 9.12 2.84 2.57
CA LEU A 10 9.98 2.28 3.62
C LEU A 10 10.24 3.29 4.75
N GLY A 11 10.37 4.58 4.43
CA GLY A 11 10.43 5.65 5.44
C GLY A 11 9.14 5.75 6.26
N GLY A 12 7.97 5.69 5.62
CA GLY A 12 6.67 5.68 6.30
C GLY A 12 6.45 4.47 7.22
N LEU A 13 7.03 3.32 6.88
CA LEU A 13 6.98 2.13 7.72
C LEU A 13 7.68 2.32 9.07
N GLU A 14 8.72 3.15 9.16
CA GLU A 14 9.40 3.41 10.44
C GLU A 14 8.47 4.06 11.47
N THR A 15 7.54 4.91 11.02
CA THR A 15 6.48 5.44 11.88
C THR A 15 5.57 4.33 12.37
N ALA A 16 5.10 3.45 11.48
CA ALA A 16 4.23 2.33 11.85
C ALA A 16 4.93 1.36 12.82
N ARG A 17 6.22 1.07 12.58
CA ARG A 17 7.07 0.23 13.43
C ARG A 17 7.25 0.83 14.81
N SER A 18 7.49 2.14 14.90
CA SER A 18 7.63 2.87 16.16
C SER A 18 6.35 2.83 16.99
N ILE A 19 5.19 3.08 16.37
CA ILE A 19 3.88 2.97 17.04
C ILE A 19 3.63 1.53 17.51
N ARG A 20 3.94 0.54 16.66
CA ARG A 20 3.79 -0.87 17.02
C ARG A 20 4.70 -1.27 18.18
N ALA A 21 5.92 -0.74 18.27
CA ALA A 21 6.85 -1.05 19.35
C ALA A 21 6.26 -0.71 20.73
N ALA A 22 5.46 0.37 20.82
CA ALA A 22 4.73 0.74 22.04
C ALA A 22 3.75 -0.34 22.52
N VAL A 23 3.18 -1.16 21.62
CA VAL A 23 2.28 -2.28 21.98
C VAL A 23 3.02 -3.34 22.82
N SER A 24 4.32 -3.48 22.63
CA SER A 24 5.18 -4.48 23.30
C SER A 24 6.12 -3.89 24.35
N ASP A 25 6.17 -2.57 24.53
CA ASP A 25 7.10 -1.91 25.44
C ASP A 25 6.81 -2.30 26.90
N TYR A 26 7.80 -2.87 27.58
CA TYR A 26 7.68 -3.30 28.97
C TYR A 26 7.57 -2.12 29.94
N ARG A 27 8.13 -0.95 29.58
CA ARG A 27 8.14 0.26 30.41
C ARG A 27 6.75 0.88 30.55
N LEU A 28 5.86 0.58 29.61
CA LEU A 28 4.48 1.04 29.62
C LEU A 28 3.54 0.10 30.40
N ARG A 29 4.08 -0.90 31.10
CA ARG A 29 3.27 -1.87 31.87
C ARG A 29 3.03 -1.38 33.32
N PRO A 30 1.83 -1.64 33.89
CA PRO A 30 0.70 -2.34 33.28
C PRO A 30 -0.07 -1.46 32.30
N MET A 31 -0.16 -1.89 31.03
CA MET A 31 -0.92 -1.16 30.01
C MET A 31 -2.35 -1.70 29.93
N PRO A 32 -3.38 -0.86 30.11
CA PRO A 32 -4.76 -1.26 29.90
C PRO A 32 -4.99 -1.81 28.49
N ARG A 33 -5.80 -2.88 28.37
CA ARG A 33 -6.07 -3.52 27.08
C ARG A 33 -6.60 -2.55 26.02
N ARG A 34 -7.43 -1.58 26.41
CA ARG A 34 -7.98 -0.54 25.52
C ARG A 34 -6.87 0.31 24.91
N GLN A 35 -5.88 0.69 25.70
CA GLN A 35 -4.74 1.49 25.24
C GLN A 35 -3.82 0.68 24.32
N SER A 36 -3.56 -0.59 24.65
CA SER A 36 -2.82 -1.51 23.77
C SER A 36 -3.50 -1.70 22.41
N GLN A 37 -4.83 -1.79 22.38
CA GLN A 37 -5.58 -1.84 21.12
C GLN A 37 -5.54 -0.51 20.35
N ALA A 38 -5.57 0.64 21.04
CA ALA A 38 -5.44 1.94 20.39
C ALA A 38 -4.09 2.07 19.66
N PHE A 39 -2.98 1.64 20.27
CA PHE A 39 -1.68 1.59 19.59
C PHE A 39 -1.68 0.62 18.40
N ALA A 40 -2.33 -0.55 18.54
CA ALA A 40 -2.43 -1.50 17.44
C ALA A 40 -3.25 -0.94 16.25
N HIS A 41 -4.33 -0.22 16.52
CA HIS A 41 -5.14 0.46 15.51
C HIS A 41 -4.33 1.56 14.81
N ALA A 42 -3.61 2.38 15.59
CA ALA A 42 -2.75 3.44 15.06
C ALA A 42 -1.62 2.88 14.18
N ALA A 43 -0.99 1.77 14.58
CA ALA A 43 0.02 1.09 13.77
C ALA A 43 -0.57 0.58 12.45
N LEU A 44 -1.74 -0.06 12.47
CA LEU A 44 -2.41 -0.51 11.25
C LEU A 44 -2.82 0.66 10.34
N ALA A 45 -3.34 1.74 10.92
CA ALA A 45 -3.69 2.95 10.17
C ALA A 45 -2.46 3.57 9.50
N SER A 46 -1.31 3.59 10.18
CA SER A 46 -0.04 4.09 9.63
C SER A 46 0.50 3.21 8.50
N LEU A 47 0.36 1.88 8.58
CA LEU A 47 0.69 0.96 7.48
C LEU A 47 -0.17 1.24 6.25
N VAL A 48 -1.49 1.35 6.43
CA VAL A 48 -2.43 1.65 5.33
C VAL A 48 -2.15 3.01 4.72
N ALA A 49 -1.85 4.03 5.54
CA ALA A 49 -1.48 5.36 5.05
C ALA A 49 -0.17 5.35 4.25
N SER A 50 0.81 4.54 4.66
CA SER A 50 2.06 4.40 3.91
C SER A 50 1.84 3.75 2.55
N TRP A 51 0.97 2.74 2.48
CA TRP A 51 0.54 2.11 1.22
C TRP A 51 -0.19 3.10 0.30
N ASP A 52 -1.10 3.90 0.86
CA ASP A 52 -1.84 4.92 0.12
C ASP A 52 -0.90 6.00 -0.47
N ALA A 53 0.03 6.49 0.35
CA ALA A 53 1.05 7.44 -0.09
C ALA A 53 1.98 6.84 -1.17
N TYR A 54 2.32 5.55 -1.06
CA TYR A 54 3.11 4.85 -2.07
C TYR A 54 2.44 4.89 -3.45
N LEU A 55 1.15 4.56 -3.54
CA LEU A 55 0.43 4.54 -4.81
C LEU A 55 0.43 5.92 -5.48
N ASN A 56 0.13 6.97 -4.72
CA ASN A 56 0.15 8.34 -5.21
C ASN A 56 1.54 8.75 -5.71
N GLU A 57 2.58 8.44 -4.93
CA GLU A 57 3.97 8.75 -5.31
C GLU A 57 4.44 7.95 -6.53
N LEU A 58 3.97 6.71 -6.69
CA LEU A 58 4.33 5.87 -7.84
C LEU A 58 3.80 6.48 -9.15
N VAL A 59 2.60 7.05 -9.14
CA VAL A 59 2.04 7.78 -10.29
C VAL A 59 2.90 9.00 -10.62
N VAL A 60 3.32 9.78 -9.61
CA VAL A 60 4.22 10.93 -9.82
C VAL A 60 5.54 10.48 -10.45
N ASN A 61 6.17 9.42 -9.93
CA ASN A 61 7.42 8.89 -10.46
C ASN A 61 7.28 8.39 -11.90
N PHE A 62 6.17 7.76 -12.25
CA PHE A 62 5.90 7.33 -13.62
C PHE A 62 5.99 8.52 -14.60
N TYR A 63 5.32 9.64 -14.31
CA TYR A 63 5.37 10.82 -15.19
C TYR A 63 6.75 11.47 -15.22
N THR A 64 7.46 11.51 -14.09
CA THR A 64 8.82 12.04 -14.04
C THR A 64 9.77 11.25 -14.94
N VAL A 65 9.67 9.91 -14.96
CA VAL A 65 10.62 9.08 -15.73
C VAL A 65 10.22 8.91 -17.19
N THR A 66 8.93 8.98 -17.51
CA THR A 66 8.45 8.88 -18.91
C THR A 66 8.50 10.19 -19.67
N ALA A 67 8.90 11.29 -19.03
CA ALA A 67 8.97 12.59 -19.69
C ALA A 67 10.00 12.58 -20.83
N CYS A 68 9.61 13.06 -22.01
CA CYS A 68 10.50 13.26 -23.15
C CYS A 68 10.35 14.71 -23.67
N PRO A 69 11.01 15.70 -23.03
CA PRO A 69 10.87 17.11 -23.42
C PRO A 69 11.41 17.41 -24.82
N GLY A 70 12.26 16.54 -25.38
CA GLY A 70 12.84 16.68 -26.72
C GLY A 70 11.85 16.40 -27.86
N ASP A 71 10.69 15.79 -27.56
CA ASP A 71 9.58 15.64 -28.50
C ASP A 71 8.42 16.56 -28.06
N PRO A 72 8.22 17.72 -28.72
CA PRO A 72 7.19 18.67 -28.33
C PRO A 72 5.77 18.10 -28.38
N ALA A 73 5.47 17.22 -29.34
CA ALA A 73 4.14 16.64 -29.48
C ALA A 73 3.85 15.66 -28.33
N PHE A 74 4.82 14.81 -28.00
CA PHE A 74 4.74 13.95 -26.83
C PHE A 74 4.64 14.77 -25.54
N HIS A 75 5.48 15.79 -25.38
CA HIS A 75 5.53 16.62 -24.17
C HIS A 75 4.19 17.32 -23.89
N SER A 76 3.53 17.89 -24.89
CA SER A 76 2.22 18.51 -24.72
C SER A 76 1.16 17.52 -24.24
N LEU A 77 1.07 16.33 -24.85
CA LEU A 77 0.13 15.29 -24.40
C LEU A 77 0.47 14.75 -23.02
N HIS A 78 1.76 14.56 -22.73
CA HIS A 78 2.26 14.06 -21.46
C HIS A 78 1.94 15.02 -20.30
N SER A 79 2.13 16.32 -20.49
CA SER A 79 1.81 17.34 -19.48
C SER A 79 0.31 17.42 -19.17
N ILE A 80 -0.56 17.30 -20.19
CA ILE A 80 -2.02 17.22 -19.99
C ILE A 80 -2.37 15.97 -19.18
N ALA A 81 -1.81 14.81 -19.55
CA ALA A 81 -2.05 13.57 -18.84
C ALA A 81 -1.54 13.63 -17.38
N GLN A 82 -0.38 14.25 -17.14
CA GLN A 82 0.16 14.44 -15.80
C GLN A 82 -0.77 15.31 -14.94
N SER A 83 -1.30 16.40 -15.52
CA SER A 83 -2.25 17.28 -14.84
C SER A 83 -3.54 16.56 -14.45
N GLU A 84 -4.10 15.77 -15.37
CA GLU A 84 -5.31 14.99 -15.09
C GLU A 84 -5.06 13.89 -14.07
N SER A 85 -3.92 13.21 -14.14
CA SER A 85 -3.51 12.21 -13.15
C SER A 85 -3.36 12.81 -11.75
N ALA A 86 -2.89 14.05 -11.62
CA ALA A 86 -2.86 14.75 -10.34
C ALA A 86 -4.27 15.01 -9.79
N ASN A 87 -5.26 15.29 -10.65
CA ASN A 87 -6.67 15.42 -10.23
C ASN A 87 -7.27 14.08 -9.80
N ILE A 88 -6.95 12.98 -10.48
CA ILE A 88 -7.36 11.62 -10.09
C ILE A 88 -6.77 11.26 -8.73
N CYS A 89 -5.47 11.51 -8.50
CA CYS A 89 -4.81 11.27 -7.21
C CYS A 89 -5.49 12.02 -6.06
N LYS A 90 -5.91 13.28 -6.26
CA LYS A 90 -6.64 14.05 -5.23
C LYS A 90 -8.00 13.45 -4.85
N ARG A 91 -8.63 12.68 -5.75
CA ARG A 91 -9.92 12.01 -5.53
C ARG A 91 -9.76 10.59 -5.00
N PHE A 92 -8.54 10.07 -4.94
CA PHE A 92 -8.25 8.75 -4.44
C PHE A 92 -8.47 8.71 -2.92
N ASN A 93 -9.66 8.27 -2.52
CA ASN A 93 -10.06 8.14 -1.13
C ASN A 93 -10.06 6.67 -0.74
N THR A 94 -9.52 6.37 0.46
CA THR A 94 -9.42 5.05 1.11
C THR A 94 -9.26 3.87 0.14
N PRO A 95 -8.03 3.33 -0.04
CA PRO A 95 -7.78 2.29 -1.02
C PRO A 95 -8.67 1.06 -0.73
N ASN A 96 -9.25 0.47 -1.76
CA ASN A 96 -9.55 -0.95 -1.89
C ASN A 96 -8.75 -1.47 -3.09
N TRP A 97 -8.70 -2.79 -3.32
CA TRP A 97 -7.84 -3.29 -4.41
C TRP A 97 -8.32 -2.79 -5.78
N GLU A 98 -9.63 -2.63 -5.96
CA GLU A 98 -10.25 -2.13 -7.19
C GLU A 98 -9.83 -0.69 -7.48
N ASN A 99 -9.97 0.20 -6.49
CA ASN A 99 -9.58 1.60 -6.57
C ASN A 99 -8.08 1.73 -6.79
N ALA A 100 -7.25 0.94 -6.09
CA ALA A 100 -5.80 0.97 -6.25
C ALA A 100 -5.38 0.54 -7.66
N ARG A 101 -6.02 -0.51 -8.19
CA ARG A 101 -5.84 -0.93 -9.58
C ARG A 101 -6.26 0.17 -10.55
N ASP A 102 -7.47 0.70 -10.37
CA ASP A 102 -8.04 1.71 -11.25
C ASP A 102 -7.22 3.01 -11.26
N LEU A 103 -6.67 3.41 -10.11
CA LEU A 103 -5.73 4.53 -10.02
C LEU A 103 -4.54 4.28 -10.95
N LEU A 104 -3.81 3.17 -10.78
CA LEU A 104 -2.62 2.87 -11.56
C LEU A 104 -2.94 2.69 -13.05
N LEU A 105 -4.02 1.98 -13.37
CA LEU A 105 -4.42 1.73 -14.75
C LEU A 105 -4.83 3.01 -15.48
N ARG A 106 -5.66 3.85 -14.86
CA ARG A 106 -6.16 5.08 -15.51
C ARG A 106 -5.10 6.16 -15.63
N THR A 107 -4.16 6.22 -14.70
CA THR A 107 -3.11 7.25 -14.69
C THR A 107 -1.85 6.85 -15.46
N THR A 108 -1.51 5.56 -15.52
CA THR A 108 -0.23 5.11 -16.12
C THR A 108 -0.40 4.05 -17.21
N GLY A 109 -1.61 3.51 -17.40
CA GLY A 109 -1.86 2.35 -18.27
C GLY A 109 -1.35 1.02 -17.71
N PHE A 110 -0.79 0.99 -16.51
CA PHE A 110 -0.27 -0.22 -15.87
C PHE A 110 -1.40 -1.04 -15.22
N GLU A 111 -1.47 -2.32 -15.56
CA GLU A 111 -2.35 -3.30 -14.91
C GLU A 111 -1.59 -4.07 -13.82
N PRO A 112 -1.80 -3.75 -12.52
CA PRO A 112 -1.02 -4.33 -11.42
C PRO A 112 -1.50 -5.72 -10.97
N THR A 113 -2.73 -6.12 -11.26
CA THR A 113 -3.28 -7.35 -10.68
C THR A 113 -2.51 -8.64 -11.03
N PRO A 114 -1.89 -8.81 -12.22
CA PRO A 114 -1.09 -9.99 -12.53
C PRO A 114 0.17 -10.12 -11.67
N CYS A 115 0.75 -9.02 -11.17
CA CYS A 115 1.95 -9.07 -10.34
C CYS A 115 1.65 -9.26 -8.84
N TRP A 116 0.41 -9.04 -8.41
CA TRP A 116 -0.03 -9.14 -7.02
C TRP A 116 -0.13 -10.58 -6.52
N VAL A 117 1.01 -11.23 -6.34
CA VAL A 117 1.13 -12.59 -5.78
C VAL A 117 2.03 -12.59 -4.56
N TRP A 118 1.77 -13.49 -3.61
CA TRP A 118 2.62 -13.70 -2.45
C TRP A 118 3.02 -15.18 -2.28
N PRO A 119 4.05 -15.64 -3.03
CA PRO A 119 4.45 -17.04 -3.05
C PRO A 119 4.88 -17.56 -1.67
N ALA A 120 5.55 -16.74 -0.86
CA ALA A 120 6.01 -17.11 0.49
C ALA A 120 4.86 -17.43 1.47
N ARG A 121 3.62 -17.05 1.12
CA ARG A 121 2.40 -17.38 1.87
C ARG A 121 1.42 -18.22 1.05
N HIS A 122 1.86 -18.75 -0.10
CA HIS A 122 1.02 -19.49 -1.04
C HIS A 122 -0.26 -18.74 -1.46
N MET A 123 -0.20 -17.41 -1.56
CA MET A 123 -1.34 -16.60 -1.99
C MET A 123 -1.21 -16.21 -3.46
N ALA A 124 -2.18 -16.63 -4.27
CA ALA A 124 -2.36 -16.18 -5.65
C ALA A 124 -3.08 -14.82 -5.72
N GLY A 125 -3.16 -14.24 -6.93
CA GLY A 125 -3.78 -12.93 -7.20
C GLY A 125 -5.11 -12.68 -6.49
N PRO A 126 -6.12 -13.56 -6.64
CA PRO A 126 -7.39 -13.41 -5.95
C PRO A 126 -7.27 -13.34 -4.42
N ALA A 127 -6.42 -14.18 -3.82
CA ALA A 127 -6.24 -14.22 -2.36
C ALA A 127 -5.50 -12.97 -1.84
N VAL A 128 -4.55 -12.42 -2.59
CA VAL A 128 -3.87 -11.16 -2.26
C VAL A 128 -4.85 -9.99 -2.29
N ARG A 129 -5.71 -9.92 -3.32
CA ARG A 129 -6.74 -8.89 -3.45
C ARG A 129 -7.77 -8.95 -2.33
N GLU A 130 -8.26 -10.16 -1.99
CA GLU A 130 -9.17 -10.33 -0.86
C GLU A 130 -8.49 -9.91 0.45
N ARG A 131 -7.24 -10.35 0.70
CA ARG A 131 -6.49 -9.96 1.90
C ARG A 131 -6.33 -8.43 2.01
N LEU A 132 -6.05 -7.75 0.90
CA LEU A 132 -5.99 -6.28 0.89
C LEU A 132 -7.34 -5.69 1.35
N ASN A 133 -8.45 -6.13 0.76
CA ASN A 133 -9.79 -5.65 1.14
C ASN A 133 -10.15 -5.97 2.60
N GLU A 134 -9.80 -7.16 3.10
CA GLU A 134 -9.99 -7.53 4.51
C GLU A 134 -9.28 -6.55 5.45
N ILE A 135 -8.00 -6.25 5.18
CA ILE A 135 -7.19 -5.32 5.98
C ILE A 135 -7.83 -3.93 6.00
N LEU A 136 -8.28 -3.45 4.85
CA LEU A 136 -8.87 -2.12 4.71
C LEU A 136 -10.25 -2.02 5.37
N ARG A 137 -11.04 -3.09 5.32
CA ARG A 137 -12.29 -3.20 6.09
C ARG A 137 -12.05 -3.16 7.59
N VAL A 138 -11.00 -3.82 8.09
CA VAL A 138 -10.58 -3.70 9.50
C VAL A 138 -10.22 -2.26 9.84
N ARG A 139 -9.42 -1.59 8.99
CA ARG A 139 -9.05 -0.18 9.17
C ARG A 139 -10.26 0.75 9.21
N HIS A 140 -11.19 0.54 8.28
CA HIS A 140 -12.42 1.30 8.21
C HIS A 140 -13.26 1.09 9.48
N ALA A 141 -13.45 -0.17 9.91
CA ALA A 141 -14.26 -0.49 11.07
C ALA A 141 -13.81 0.24 12.34
N PHE A 142 -12.52 0.15 12.71
CA PHE A 142 -12.08 0.83 13.93
C PHE A 142 -12.02 2.36 13.80
N ALA A 143 -11.84 2.90 12.60
CA ALA A 143 -11.84 4.35 12.38
C ALA A 143 -13.22 4.97 12.65
N HIS A 144 -14.29 4.20 12.42
CA HIS A 144 -15.68 4.61 12.66
C HIS A 144 -16.27 4.05 13.96
N GLY A 145 -15.44 3.43 14.82
CA GLY A 145 -15.92 2.82 16.08
C GLY A 145 -16.82 1.60 15.89
N LEU A 146 -16.81 0.99 14.70
CA LEU A 146 -17.56 -0.23 14.38
C LEU A 146 -16.85 -1.47 14.92
N GLY A 147 -17.59 -2.57 15.04
CA GLY A 147 -17.03 -3.88 15.39
C GLY A 147 -16.01 -4.35 14.35
N ILE A 148 -14.83 -4.79 14.81
CA ILE A 148 -13.78 -5.29 13.91
C ILE A 148 -14.23 -6.61 13.26
N PRO A 149 -14.28 -6.71 11.92
CA PRO A 149 -14.64 -7.94 11.24
C PRO A 149 -13.63 -9.06 11.52
N SER A 150 -14.14 -10.30 11.55
CA SER A 150 -13.35 -11.49 11.85
C SER A 150 -12.89 -12.18 10.57
N TYR A 151 -11.58 -12.27 10.39
CA TYR A 151 -10.90 -12.93 9.28
C TYR A 151 -9.88 -13.94 9.80
N SER A 152 -9.39 -14.81 8.93
CA SER A 152 -8.45 -15.87 9.31
C SER A 152 -7.14 -15.35 9.91
N TRP A 153 -6.74 -14.11 9.59
CA TRP A 153 -5.48 -13.52 10.02
C TRP A 153 -5.55 -12.64 11.27
N ASN A 154 -6.74 -12.19 11.66
CA ASN A 154 -6.94 -11.35 12.86
C ASN A 154 -7.76 -12.05 13.94
N ARG A 155 -7.97 -13.37 13.81
CA ARG A 155 -8.68 -14.21 14.77
C ARG A 155 -7.71 -15.11 15.52
N THR A 156 -7.83 -15.18 16.84
CA THR A 156 -7.07 -16.14 17.66
C THR A 156 -7.60 -17.58 17.45
N PRO A 157 -6.83 -18.61 17.84
CA PRO A 157 -7.34 -19.99 17.85
C PRO A 157 -8.63 -20.15 18.68
N THR A 158 -8.78 -19.32 19.73
CA THR A 158 -9.98 -19.25 20.58
C THR A 158 -11.13 -18.42 19.99
N GLY A 159 -11.04 -17.97 18.74
CA GLY A 159 -12.10 -17.24 18.04
C GLY A 159 -12.18 -15.74 18.32
N ARG A 160 -11.29 -15.18 19.15
CA ARG A 160 -11.31 -13.75 19.50
C ARG A 160 -10.67 -12.92 18.39
N VAL A 161 -11.37 -11.87 17.93
CA VAL A 161 -10.81 -10.88 17.01
C VAL A 161 -9.85 -9.97 17.75
N ARG A 162 -8.61 -9.86 17.29
CA ARG A 162 -7.59 -9.02 17.93
C ARG A 162 -6.48 -8.62 16.97
N LEU A 163 -6.10 -7.34 17.02
CA LEU A 163 -4.81 -6.89 16.50
C LEU A 163 -3.75 -7.00 17.60
N ASN A 164 -2.73 -7.80 17.33
CA ASN A 164 -1.57 -7.96 18.19
C ASN A 164 -0.28 -7.72 17.39
N ASN A 165 0.86 -7.71 18.06
CA ASN A 165 2.15 -7.43 17.42
C ASN A 165 2.47 -8.41 16.27
N SER A 166 2.17 -9.70 16.44
CA SER A 166 2.40 -10.72 15.41
C SER A 166 1.53 -10.49 14.17
N VAL A 167 0.25 -10.19 14.38
CA VAL A 167 -0.70 -9.86 13.31
C VAL A 167 -0.22 -8.64 12.53
N LEU A 168 0.21 -7.58 13.22
CA LEU A 168 0.71 -6.36 12.59
C LEU A 168 2.02 -6.59 11.82
N ARG A 169 2.89 -7.50 12.27
CA ARG A 169 4.09 -7.92 11.52
C ARG A 169 3.76 -8.66 10.24
N ASP A 170 2.76 -9.53 10.27
CA ASP A 170 2.31 -10.24 9.07
C ASP A 170 1.66 -9.29 8.07
N VAL A 171 0.83 -8.34 8.54
CA VAL A 171 0.26 -7.28 7.70
C VAL A 171 1.33 -6.36 7.10
N GLU A 172 2.36 -6.00 7.86
CA GLU A 172 3.50 -5.25 7.31
C GLU A 172 4.20 -6.06 6.21
N SER A 173 4.43 -7.36 6.45
CA SER A 173 5.07 -8.24 5.47
C SER A 173 4.24 -8.38 4.19
N PHE A 174 2.90 -8.39 4.33
CA PHE A 174 1.97 -8.36 3.21
C PHE A 174 2.14 -7.10 2.36
N PHE A 175 2.09 -5.90 2.98
CA PHE A 175 2.27 -4.65 2.25
C PHE A 175 3.65 -4.52 1.63
N ASN A 176 4.71 -4.99 2.31
CA ASN A 176 6.06 -5.02 1.74
C ASN A 176 6.14 -5.85 0.46
N ASN A 177 5.50 -7.03 0.46
CA ASN A 177 5.42 -7.84 -0.76
C ASN A 177 4.61 -7.13 -1.85
N LEU A 178 3.46 -6.56 -1.49
CA LEU A 178 2.58 -5.88 -2.44
C LEU A 178 3.24 -4.68 -3.12
N VAL A 179 3.90 -3.82 -2.34
CA VAL A 179 4.69 -2.68 -2.82
C VAL A 179 5.78 -3.16 -3.75
N ARG A 180 6.60 -4.12 -3.33
CA ARG A 180 7.70 -4.64 -4.15
C ARG A 180 7.20 -5.19 -5.49
N ARG A 181 6.14 -5.99 -5.49
CA ARG A 181 5.55 -6.56 -6.72
C ARG A 181 4.98 -5.48 -7.64
N THR A 182 4.36 -4.46 -7.07
CA THR A 182 3.81 -3.32 -7.82
C THR A 182 4.95 -2.52 -8.45
N ASP A 183 6.03 -2.30 -7.71
CA ASP A 183 7.22 -1.58 -8.18
C ASP A 183 7.90 -2.30 -9.34
N ASP A 184 8.17 -3.60 -9.17
CA ASP A 184 8.76 -4.48 -10.18
C ASP A 184 7.88 -4.51 -11.46
N GLY A 185 6.56 -4.55 -11.29
CA GLY A 185 5.59 -4.54 -12.38
C GLY A 185 5.56 -3.21 -13.14
N MET A 186 5.50 -2.09 -12.42
CA MET A 186 5.52 -0.74 -13.00
C MET A 186 6.81 -0.50 -13.79
N LYS A 187 7.93 -0.90 -13.22
CA LYS A 187 9.24 -0.82 -13.86
C LYS A 187 9.27 -1.59 -15.18
N SER A 188 8.73 -2.81 -15.20
CA SER A 188 8.63 -3.63 -16.41
C SER A 188 7.68 -3.02 -17.45
N HIS A 189 6.57 -2.43 -17.02
CA HIS A 189 5.63 -1.71 -17.88
C HIS A 189 6.31 -0.51 -18.55
N ILE A 190 7.02 0.33 -17.81
CA ILE A 190 7.76 1.48 -18.36
C ILE A 190 8.78 1.02 -19.41
N ALA A 191 9.61 0.02 -19.07
CA ALA A 191 10.63 -0.49 -19.98
C ALA A 191 10.02 -1.03 -21.29
N SER A 192 8.91 -1.77 -21.20
CA SER A 192 8.28 -2.39 -22.37
C SER A 192 7.46 -1.42 -23.24
N ARG A 193 6.86 -0.38 -22.65
CA ARG A 193 5.92 0.53 -23.35
C ARG A 193 6.50 1.88 -23.72
N PHE A 194 7.50 2.37 -22.98
CA PHE A 194 8.06 3.71 -23.14
C PHE A 194 9.55 3.70 -23.51
N GLY A 195 10.15 2.52 -23.74
CA GLY A 195 11.46 2.39 -24.37
C GLY A 195 12.66 2.81 -23.51
N GLY A 196 12.53 2.84 -22.18
CA GLY A 196 13.60 3.25 -21.27
C GLY A 196 14.45 2.09 -20.72
N THR A 197 15.76 2.32 -20.55
CA THR A 197 16.58 1.56 -19.59
C THR A 197 15.92 1.64 -18.22
N SER A 198 15.79 0.49 -17.54
CA SER A 198 15.38 0.32 -16.13
C SER A 198 15.31 1.64 -15.34
N PRO A 199 14.12 2.25 -15.18
CA PRO A 199 13.97 3.63 -14.72
C PRO A 199 14.46 3.89 -13.29
N TRP A 200 14.59 2.82 -12.50
CA TRP A 200 15.20 2.77 -11.18
C TRP A 200 15.68 1.34 -10.88
#